data_AF-A0A0C4EEB6-F1
#
_entry.id   AF-A0A0C4EEB6-F1
#
_cell.length_a   1.000
_cell.length_b   1.000
_cell.length_c   1.000
_cell.angle_alpha   90.00
_cell.angle_beta   90.00
_cell.angle_gamma   90.00
#
_symmetry.space_group_name_H-M   'P 1'
#
loop_
_entity.id
_entity.type
_entity.pdbx_description
1 polymer ?
#
loop_
_entity_poly.entity_id
_entity_poly.type
_entity_poly.pdbx_seq_one_letter_code
_entity_poly.pdbx_strand_id
1 'polypeptide(L)'
;MSLVSAKNGLVALLRGRGRQTTTPPHAAIIRTPDEQSSLLNNNNVNGNDYGVGSSSSSSRRNRRDEDEDDDDDDLESQASTLGSCCSGTSARFISDATIGLSDGLTVPFALTAGLSALSDTRIVIYGGMAELIAGAISMGLGGYLGAKSEAASYDETLAQTNALIETDPQGTAAAVRSVFEPYDLPKATLDGLTDHITASPDLAGFLMKFQRKFFFSPLLSPAFFFYYYLDCEAEPSSSRAFLSGLTIAMGYFLGGLLPLLPYLCVPRNDLATGFAISVAVMAVALFSFGYAKTCMVCGWRGPRSVRQGLVGGLQMVVVGGAAAASAMLLVKLFNSFSDGDVPGPSSV
;
A
#
# COMPACT_ATOMS: atom_id res chain seq x y z
N MET A 1 -14.11 -13.20 3.70
CA MET A 1 -13.51 -13.92 4.86
C MET A 1 -12.57 -14.99 4.29
N SER A 2 -11.33 -14.67 3.95
CA SER A 2 -10.16 -14.48 4.84
C SER A 2 -9.52 -15.79 5.33
N LEU A 3 -8.58 -16.30 4.53
CA LEU A 3 -7.61 -17.35 4.91
C LEU A 3 -6.81 -17.00 6.18
N VAL A 4 -6.56 -15.70 6.40
CA VAL A 4 -5.87 -15.18 7.59
C VAL A 4 -6.64 -15.51 8.88
N SER A 5 -7.97 -15.45 8.85
CA SER A 5 -8.81 -15.78 10.01
C SER A 5 -8.72 -17.26 10.39
N ALA A 6 -8.69 -18.17 9.41
CA ALA A 6 -8.49 -19.60 9.64
C ALA A 6 -7.09 -19.91 10.20
N LYS A 7 -6.04 -19.27 9.65
CA LYS A 7 -4.64 -19.41 10.10
C LYS A 7 -4.49 -19.00 11.57
N ASN A 8 -5.06 -17.87 11.97
CA ASN A 8 -4.96 -17.36 13.33
C ASN A 8 -5.73 -18.24 14.34
N GLY A 9 -6.92 -18.75 13.97
CA GLY A 9 -7.67 -19.70 14.78
C GLY A 9 -6.91 -21.01 15.04
N LEU A 10 -6.28 -21.57 14.01
CA LEU A 10 -5.51 -22.82 14.12
C LEU A 10 -4.27 -22.68 15.02
N VAL A 11 -3.55 -21.56 14.94
CA VAL A 11 -2.39 -21.27 15.79
C VAL A 11 -2.78 -21.13 17.27
N ALA A 12 -3.93 -20.54 17.57
CA ALA A 12 -4.45 -20.48 18.94
C ALA A 12 -4.78 -21.88 19.49
N LEU A 13 -5.40 -22.73 18.66
CA LEU A 13 -5.79 -24.10 19.03
C LEU A 13 -4.57 -25.00 19.32
N LEU A 14 -3.48 -24.83 18.57
CA LEU A 14 -2.23 -25.59 18.77
C LEU A 14 -1.44 -25.16 20.02
N ARG A 15 -1.54 -23.89 20.44
CA ARG A 15 -0.88 -23.41 21.68
C ARG A 15 -1.58 -23.85 22.97
N GLY A 16 -2.85 -24.26 22.93
CA GLY A 16 -3.66 -24.56 24.12
C GLY A 16 -3.36 -25.87 24.86
N ARG A 17 -2.44 -26.73 24.37
CA ARG A 17 -2.33 -28.13 24.83
C ARG A 17 -0.99 -28.45 25.54
N GLY A 18 -0.60 -27.61 26.50
CA GLY A 18 0.73 -27.60 27.14
C GLY A 18 0.77 -27.61 28.68
N ARG A 19 0.18 -28.63 29.32
CA ARG A 19 0.50 -29.20 30.66
C ARG A 19 0.80 -28.25 31.85
N GLN A 20 -0.08 -28.25 32.86
CA GLN A 20 0.17 -27.65 34.19
C GLN A 20 1.07 -28.52 35.09
N THR A 21 1.95 -27.91 35.91
CA THR A 21 2.51 -28.47 37.17
C THR A 21 2.93 -27.37 38.16
N THR A 22 2.05 -27.10 39.13
CA THR A 22 2.30 -26.78 40.56
C THR A 22 3.57 -26.06 41.08
N THR A 23 3.31 -25.01 41.87
CA THR A 23 3.95 -24.57 43.15
C THR A 23 5.25 -23.69 43.19
N PRO A 24 5.44 -22.85 44.24
CA PRO A 24 6.34 -21.69 44.27
C PRO A 24 7.29 -21.69 45.53
N PRO A 25 7.68 -20.56 46.17
CA PRO A 25 8.65 -19.55 45.72
C PRO A 25 9.80 -19.27 46.72
N HIS A 26 10.95 -18.83 46.21
CA HIS A 26 11.96 -18.05 46.95
C HIS A 26 12.71 -17.13 45.96
N ALA A 27 13.41 -16.05 46.31
CA ALA A 27 13.29 -15.01 47.34
C ALA A 27 14.62 -14.21 47.37
N ALA A 28 14.51 -12.90 47.16
CA ALA A 28 15.40 -11.85 47.72
C ALA A 28 16.83 -11.57 47.17
N ILE A 29 17.25 -10.35 47.54
CA ILE A 29 18.61 -9.77 47.64
C ILE A 29 19.13 -8.89 46.48
N ILE A 30 19.31 -7.62 46.85
CA ILE A 30 19.91 -6.49 46.14
C ILE A 30 21.45 -6.59 46.22
N ARG A 31 22.17 -6.14 45.18
CA ARG A 31 23.48 -5.45 45.35
C ARG A 31 23.94 -4.66 44.12
N THR A 32 24.13 -3.37 44.34
CA THR A 32 25.16 -2.49 43.76
C THR A 32 26.00 -1.96 44.96
N PRO A 33 27.00 -1.07 44.82
CA PRO A 33 27.61 -0.49 43.62
C PRO A 33 29.18 -0.57 43.64
N ASP A 34 29.80 0.33 42.86
CA ASP A 34 31.02 1.10 43.17
C ASP A 34 32.36 0.84 42.44
N GLU A 35 32.92 1.99 42.01
CA GLU A 35 34.31 2.40 41.73
C GLU A 35 35.29 1.49 40.95
N GLN A 36 35.86 2.04 39.87
CA GLN A 36 37.12 2.82 40.00
C GLN A 36 37.44 3.69 38.76
N SER A 37 38.26 4.72 38.96
CA SER A 37 38.90 5.56 37.94
C SER A 37 40.41 5.21 37.85
N SER A 38 41.26 5.63 36.91
CA SER A 38 41.49 6.94 36.28
C SER A 38 42.72 6.85 35.32
N LEU A 39 43.09 7.96 34.64
CA LEU A 39 44.40 8.20 33.95
C LEU A 39 44.68 7.33 32.69
N LEU A 40 45.37 7.73 31.60
CA LEU A 40 46.24 8.86 31.15
C LEU A 40 46.13 8.89 29.58
N ASN A 41 46.68 9.78 28.72
CA ASN A 41 47.65 10.89 28.75
C ASN A 41 47.39 11.91 27.59
N ASN A 42 48.13 13.02 27.51
CA ASN A 42 48.14 14.01 26.41
C ASN A 42 49.24 13.78 25.34
N ASN A 43 48.99 14.26 24.11
CA ASN A 43 49.84 15.11 23.23
C ASN A 43 49.35 15.02 21.76
N ASN A 44 48.90 16.05 21.05
CA ASN A 44 49.43 17.41 20.74
C ASN A 44 50.45 17.43 19.58
N VAL A 45 50.12 18.13 18.47
CA VAL A 45 50.95 19.13 17.72
C VAL A 45 50.32 19.49 16.35
N ASN A 46 50.45 20.77 15.97
CA ASN A 46 50.25 21.49 14.70
C ASN A 46 50.34 20.68 13.37
N GLY A 47 49.72 21.05 12.23
CA GLY A 47 49.00 22.29 11.87
C GLY A 47 49.64 23.03 10.66
N ASN A 48 48.83 23.60 9.73
CA ASN A 48 49.16 24.73 8.84
C ASN A 48 48.00 25.13 7.89
N ASP A 49 48.09 26.34 7.34
CA ASP A 49 47.04 27.10 6.61
C ASP A 49 47.20 27.05 5.06
N TYR A 50 46.21 27.68 4.37
CA TYR A 50 46.20 28.29 3.03
C TYR A 50 45.41 27.58 1.91
N GLY A 51 44.55 28.35 1.20
CA GLY A 51 44.13 28.02 -0.17
C GLY A 51 42.70 28.36 -0.61
N VAL A 52 42.38 29.65 -0.81
CA VAL A 52 41.16 30.13 -1.49
C VAL A 52 40.96 29.48 -2.88
N GLY A 53 39.73 29.12 -3.25
CA GLY A 53 39.44 28.62 -4.61
C GLY A 53 37.96 28.33 -4.94
N SER A 54 37.16 29.37 -5.23
CA SER A 54 35.75 29.22 -5.65
C SER A 54 35.56 29.33 -7.17
N SER A 55 34.89 28.36 -7.80
CA SER A 55 34.00 28.58 -8.96
C SER A 55 33.29 27.31 -9.43
N SER A 56 32.12 27.48 -10.04
CA SER A 56 31.35 26.43 -10.70
C SER A 56 31.76 26.21 -12.16
N SER A 57 31.55 25.01 -12.72
CA SER A 57 30.54 24.81 -13.79
C SER A 57 30.60 23.45 -14.52
N SER A 58 29.41 22.95 -14.82
CA SER A 58 29.01 22.27 -16.07
C SER A 58 30.05 21.46 -16.88
N SER A 59 29.86 20.13 -16.93
CA SER A 59 30.29 19.33 -18.09
C SER A 59 29.36 18.14 -18.33
N ARG A 60 28.58 18.22 -19.41
CA ARG A 60 27.81 17.08 -19.96
C ARG A 60 28.78 16.04 -20.51
N ARG A 61 28.57 14.75 -20.21
CA ARG A 61 29.03 13.64 -21.07
C ARG A 61 27.89 12.68 -21.32
N ASN A 62 27.91 12.07 -22.50
CA ASN A 62 26.83 11.28 -23.07
C ASN A 62 27.38 9.93 -23.52
N ARG A 63 26.91 8.85 -22.89
CA ARG A 63 26.95 7.45 -23.35
C ARG A 63 25.58 6.89 -22.91
N ARG A 64 24.70 6.48 -23.83
CA ARG A 64 24.80 5.36 -24.78
C ARG A 64 24.71 3.99 -24.12
N ASP A 65 23.56 3.38 -24.38
CA ASP A 65 23.39 2.04 -24.95
C ASP A 65 23.97 0.87 -24.13
N GLU A 66 23.08 0.20 -23.39
CA GLU A 66 22.98 -1.28 -23.36
C GLU A 66 21.50 -1.60 -23.06
N ASP A 67 20.89 -2.43 -23.91
CA ASP A 67 19.48 -2.84 -23.83
C ASP A 67 19.43 -4.28 -23.26
N GLU A 68 18.69 -4.51 -22.17
CA GLU A 68 18.27 -5.84 -21.73
C GLU A 68 16.76 -5.79 -21.42
N ASP A 69 15.99 -6.64 -22.12
CA ASP A 69 14.53 -6.79 -21.95
C ASP A 69 14.24 -7.89 -20.91
N ASP A 70 13.69 -7.51 -19.75
CA ASP A 70 13.08 -8.43 -18.78
C ASP A 70 11.62 -8.01 -18.53
N ASP A 71 10.68 -8.66 -19.24
CA ASP A 71 9.23 -8.55 -19.01
C ASP A 71 8.80 -9.54 -17.90
N ASP A 72 8.76 -9.09 -16.64
CA ASP A 72 8.20 -9.84 -15.50
C ASP A 72 6.88 -9.18 -14.99
N ASP A 73 5.88 -10.01 -14.65
CA ASP A 73 4.46 -9.62 -14.48
C ASP A 73 4.16 -8.84 -13.17
N ASP A 74 4.59 -7.58 -13.11
CA ASP A 74 4.46 -6.72 -11.92
C ASP A 74 3.06 -6.06 -11.80
N LEU A 75 2.03 -6.90 -11.57
CA LEU A 75 0.62 -6.49 -11.47
C LEU A 75 0.23 -5.81 -10.15
N GLU A 76 1.09 -5.84 -9.12
CA GLU A 76 0.77 -5.33 -7.77
C GLU A 76 1.58 -4.07 -7.35
N SER A 77 2.69 -3.75 -8.02
CA SER A 77 3.53 -2.58 -7.68
C SER A 77 2.91 -1.22 -8.09
N GLN A 78 2.04 -1.21 -9.11
CA GLN A 78 1.48 -0.01 -9.76
C GLN A 78 0.36 0.71 -8.95
N ALA A 79 0.25 0.42 -7.66
CA ALA A 79 -0.53 1.21 -6.71
C ALA A 79 0.32 2.31 -6.03
N SER A 80 1.62 2.06 -5.83
CA SER A 80 2.50 2.93 -5.04
C SER A 80 3.04 4.15 -5.83
N THR A 81 3.16 4.05 -7.15
CA THR A 81 3.81 5.08 -8.00
C THR A 81 2.91 6.26 -8.38
N LEU A 82 1.83 6.52 -7.61
CA LEU A 82 0.89 7.64 -7.81
C LEU A 82 1.25 8.91 -7.01
N GLY A 83 2.30 8.87 -6.19
CA GLY A 83 2.56 9.86 -5.13
C GLY A 83 3.33 11.15 -5.49
N SER A 84 3.71 11.39 -6.76
CA SER A 84 4.61 12.52 -7.10
C SER A 84 3.92 13.67 -7.86
N CYS A 85 4.37 14.90 -7.58
CA CYS A 85 4.01 16.15 -8.28
C CYS A 85 2.56 16.67 -8.17
N CYS A 86 1.85 16.39 -7.07
CA CYS A 86 0.71 17.21 -6.62
C CYS A 86 0.76 17.43 -5.10
N SER A 87 0.17 18.53 -4.60
CA SER A 87 0.12 18.83 -3.17
C SER A 87 -0.43 17.66 -2.35
N GLY A 88 0.29 17.21 -1.32
CA GLY A 88 0.13 15.88 -0.70
C GLY A 88 -1.26 15.54 -0.15
N THR A 89 -2.10 16.53 0.15
CA THR A 89 -3.52 16.33 0.49
C THR A 89 -4.33 15.85 -0.72
N SER A 90 -4.08 16.44 -1.90
CA SER A 90 -4.74 16.15 -3.17
C SER A 90 -4.28 14.80 -3.75
N ALA A 91 -2.99 14.48 -3.66
CA ALA A 91 -2.43 13.23 -4.18
C ALA A 91 -3.06 12.00 -3.52
N ARG A 92 -3.17 11.97 -2.18
CA ARG A 92 -3.86 10.88 -1.48
C ARG A 92 -5.35 10.80 -1.83
N PHE A 93 -6.08 11.92 -1.89
CA PHE A 93 -7.49 11.91 -2.30
C PHE A 93 -7.69 11.33 -3.72
N ILE A 94 -6.78 11.63 -4.65
CA ILE A 94 -6.78 11.05 -6.00
C ILE A 94 -6.49 9.53 -5.95
N SER A 95 -5.53 9.10 -5.13
CA SER A 95 -5.22 7.68 -4.92
C SER A 95 -6.43 6.92 -4.35
N ASP A 96 -7.00 7.43 -3.26
CA ASP A 96 -8.19 6.88 -2.58
C ASP A 96 -9.39 6.74 -3.54
N ALA A 97 -9.65 7.77 -4.35
CA ALA A 97 -10.68 7.73 -5.39
C ALA A 97 -10.36 6.71 -6.49
N THR A 98 -9.09 6.57 -6.87
CA THR A 98 -8.62 5.63 -7.89
C THR A 98 -8.76 4.18 -7.41
N ILE A 99 -8.39 3.89 -6.17
CA ILE A 99 -8.51 2.56 -5.54
C ILE A 99 -9.99 2.16 -5.39
N GLY A 100 -10.84 3.06 -4.89
CA GLY A 100 -12.27 2.77 -4.82
C GLY A 100 -12.87 2.48 -6.21
N LEU A 101 -12.53 3.30 -7.20
CA LEU A 101 -13.15 3.23 -8.52
C LEU A 101 -12.56 2.12 -9.42
N SER A 102 -11.31 1.69 -9.24
CA SER A 102 -10.78 0.50 -9.94
C SER A 102 -11.56 -0.76 -9.56
N ASP A 103 -11.84 -0.89 -8.28
CA ASP A 103 -12.45 -2.08 -7.70
C ASP A 103 -13.96 -2.07 -7.94
N GLY A 104 -14.58 -0.89 -7.85
CA GLY A 104 -15.97 -0.66 -8.23
C GLY A 104 -16.24 -0.93 -9.72
N LEU A 105 -15.30 -0.61 -10.61
CA LEU A 105 -15.46 -0.94 -12.04
C LEU A 105 -15.22 -2.44 -12.35
N THR A 106 -14.58 -3.21 -11.47
CA THR A 106 -14.18 -4.60 -11.78
C THR A 106 -14.99 -5.65 -11.02
N VAL A 107 -15.10 -5.58 -9.69
CA VAL A 107 -15.72 -6.65 -8.88
C VAL A 107 -17.24 -6.73 -9.08
N PRO A 108 -18.00 -5.61 -9.02
CA PRO A 108 -19.44 -5.61 -9.31
C PRO A 108 -19.77 -5.99 -10.76
N PHE A 109 -18.90 -5.62 -11.72
CA PHE A 109 -19.05 -6.05 -13.11
C PHE A 109 -18.82 -7.56 -13.26
N ALA A 110 -17.75 -8.10 -12.67
CA ALA A 110 -17.46 -9.52 -12.71
C ALA A 110 -18.58 -10.34 -12.03
N LEU A 111 -19.10 -9.88 -10.89
CA LEU A 111 -20.22 -10.51 -10.22
C LEU A 111 -21.49 -10.47 -11.06
N THR A 112 -21.90 -9.31 -11.58
CA THR A 112 -23.14 -9.19 -12.38
C THR A 112 -23.06 -9.98 -13.69
N ALA A 113 -21.89 -10.00 -14.35
CA ALA A 113 -21.63 -10.89 -15.48
C ALA A 113 -21.72 -12.37 -15.07
N GLY A 114 -21.12 -12.77 -13.95
CA GLY A 114 -21.23 -14.12 -13.40
C GLY A 114 -22.67 -14.55 -13.14
N LEU A 115 -23.45 -13.71 -12.44
CA LEU A 115 -24.86 -13.96 -12.13
C LEU A 115 -25.75 -13.97 -13.39
N SER A 116 -25.39 -13.27 -14.47
CA SER A 116 -26.17 -13.29 -15.71
C SER A 116 -26.24 -14.68 -16.36
N ALA A 117 -25.28 -15.58 -16.06
CA ALA A 117 -25.34 -16.97 -16.49
C ALA A 117 -26.54 -17.75 -15.90
N LEU A 118 -27.11 -17.31 -14.77
CA LEU A 118 -28.29 -17.92 -14.13
C LEU A 118 -29.62 -17.49 -14.77
N SER A 119 -29.60 -16.64 -15.79
CA SER A 119 -30.76 -16.27 -16.62
C SER A 119 -31.96 -15.59 -15.90
N ASP A 120 -31.83 -15.16 -14.63
CA ASP A 120 -32.82 -14.32 -13.93
C ASP A 120 -32.26 -12.93 -13.60
N THR A 121 -32.83 -11.90 -14.24
CA THR A 121 -32.46 -10.49 -14.07
C THR A 121 -32.58 -10.02 -12.62
N ARG A 122 -33.47 -10.61 -11.84
CA ARG A 122 -33.67 -10.28 -10.42
C ARG A 122 -32.46 -10.72 -9.59
N ILE A 123 -31.86 -11.87 -9.90
CA ILE A 123 -30.66 -12.35 -9.21
C ILE A 123 -29.49 -11.42 -9.52
N VAL A 124 -29.32 -11.01 -10.78
CA VAL A 124 -28.28 -10.04 -11.19
C VAL A 124 -28.46 -8.70 -10.45
N ILE A 125 -29.67 -8.12 -10.47
CA ILE A 125 -29.93 -6.81 -9.86
C ILE A 125 -29.81 -6.87 -8.33
N TYR A 126 -30.47 -7.82 -7.66
CA TYR A 126 -30.44 -7.88 -6.19
C TYR A 126 -29.08 -8.34 -5.66
N GLY A 127 -28.41 -9.29 -6.33
CA GLY A 127 -27.07 -9.74 -5.96
C GLY A 127 -26.03 -8.64 -6.15
N GLY A 128 -26.02 -7.97 -7.31
CA GLY A 128 -25.11 -6.86 -7.58
C GLY A 128 -25.37 -5.64 -6.69
N MET A 129 -26.63 -5.26 -6.43
CA MET A 129 -26.92 -4.17 -5.49
C MET A 129 -26.53 -4.50 -4.05
N ALA A 130 -26.64 -5.77 -3.63
CA ALA A 130 -26.23 -6.20 -2.30
C ALA A 130 -24.69 -6.20 -2.14
N GLU A 131 -23.96 -6.69 -3.14
CA GLU A 131 -22.50 -6.61 -3.17
C GLU A 131 -22.01 -5.16 -3.27
N LEU A 132 -22.61 -4.32 -4.12
CA LEU A 132 -22.25 -2.91 -4.26
C LEU A 132 -22.32 -2.15 -2.93
N ILE A 133 -23.40 -2.36 -2.15
CA ILE A 133 -23.58 -1.71 -0.85
C ILE A 133 -22.62 -2.31 0.20
N ALA A 134 -22.48 -3.65 0.24
CA ALA A 134 -21.60 -4.31 1.20
C ALA A 134 -20.12 -4.00 0.95
N GLY A 135 -19.69 -3.96 -0.31
CA GLY A 135 -18.35 -3.63 -0.76
C GLY A 135 -18.01 -2.16 -0.51
N ALA A 136 -18.91 -1.23 -0.84
CA ALA A 136 -18.70 0.21 -0.57
C ALA A 136 -18.48 0.46 0.93
N ILE A 137 -19.30 -0.16 1.79
CA ILE A 137 -19.16 -0.08 3.25
C ILE A 137 -17.87 -0.76 3.71
N SER A 138 -17.56 -1.96 3.20
CA SER A 138 -16.36 -2.72 3.60
C SER A 138 -15.06 -2.02 3.22
N MET A 139 -14.96 -1.46 2.01
CA MET A 139 -13.77 -0.74 1.54
C MET A 139 -13.66 0.64 2.18
N GLY A 140 -14.78 1.35 2.39
CA GLY A 140 -14.77 2.62 3.11
C GLY A 140 -14.35 2.48 4.57
N LEU A 141 -14.82 1.44 5.27
CA LEU A 141 -14.33 1.11 6.60
C LEU A 141 -12.87 0.65 6.56
N GLY A 142 -12.46 -0.09 5.53
CA GLY A 142 -11.06 -0.48 5.30
C GLY A 142 -10.12 0.73 5.22
N GLY A 143 -10.43 1.69 4.35
CA GLY A 143 -9.66 2.94 4.21
C GLY A 143 -9.66 3.80 5.47
N TYR A 144 -10.82 3.94 6.14
CA TYR A 144 -10.90 4.66 7.42
C TYR A 144 -10.05 4.00 8.52
N LEU A 145 -10.09 2.67 8.66
CA LEU A 145 -9.27 1.95 9.63
C LEU A 145 -7.78 1.98 9.26
N GLY A 146 -7.43 1.89 7.97
CA GLY A 146 -6.07 2.03 7.44
C GLY A 146 -5.47 3.37 7.83
N ALA A 147 -6.07 4.48 7.37
CA ALA A 147 -5.61 5.83 7.66
C ALA A 147 -5.61 6.16 9.17
N LYS A 148 -6.49 5.55 9.97
CA LYS A 148 -6.47 5.67 11.44
C LYS A 148 -5.36 4.84 12.09
N SER A 149 -4.99 3.70 11.52
CA SER A 149 -3.87 2.88 12.00
C SER A 149 -2.51 3.50 11.64
N GLU A 150 -2.39 4.13 10.47
CA GLU A 150 -1.25 4.99 10.11
C GLU A 150 -1.07 6.12 11.13
N ALA A 151 -2.16 6.79 11.52
CA ALA A 151 -2.14 7.85 12.56
C ALA A 151 -1.56 7.34 13.88
N ALA A 152 -2.16 6.29 14.44
CA ALA A 152 -1.73 5.73 15.72
C ALA A 152 -0.29 5.19 15.68
N SER A 153 0.15 4.65 14.53
CA SER A 153 1.52 4.16 14.38
C SER A 153 2.54 5.29 14.17
N TYR A 154 2.15 6.41 13.56
CA TYR A 154 3.00 7.62 13.49
C TYR A 154 3.22 8.20 14.90
N ASP A 155 2.15 8.38 15.67
CA ASP A 155 2.21 8.93 17.04
C ASP A 155 3.09 8.06 17.96
N GLU A 156 2.94 6.74 17.90
CA GLU A 156 3.75 5.79 18.65
C GLU A 156 5.22 5.78 18.19
N THR A 157 5.48 5.85 16.87
CA THR A 157 6.85 5.96 16.33
C THR A 157 7.53 7.26 16.75
N LEU A 158 6.77 8.36 16.81
CA LEU A 158 7.25 9.67 17.28
C LEU A 158 7.60 9.62 18.78
N ALA A 159 6.74 9.01 19.60
CA ALA A 159 7.00 8.81 21.03
C ALA A 159 8.26 7.95 21.28
N GLN A 160 8.42 6.84 20.56
CA GLN A 160 9.60 5.98 20.64
C GLN A 160 10.88 6.67 20.15
N THR A 161 10.77 7.49 19.09
CA THR A 161 11.91 8.26 18.55
C THR A 161 12.36 9.34 19.54
N ASN A 162 11.43 10.05 20.19
CA ASN A 162 11.75 10.99 21.27
C ASN A 162 12.44 10.30 22.45
N ALA A 163 11.90 9.16 22.91
CA ALA A 163 12.52 8.38 23.99
C ALA A 163 13.94 7.88 23.63
N LEU A 164 14.20 7.56 22.36
CA LEU A 164 15.54 7.20 21.89
C LEU A 164 16.51 8.39 21.87
N ILE A 165 16.06 9.58 21.45
CA ILE A 165 16.85 10.82 21.51
C ILE A 165 17.26 11.13 22.96
N GLU A 166 16.34 10.97 23.93
CA GLU A 166 16.60 11.21 25.36
C GLU A 166 17.53 10.16 25.99
N THR A 167 17.47 8.90 25.54
CA THR A 167 18.22 7.79 26.16
C THR A 167 19.57 7.49 25.51
N ASP A 168 19.73 7.73 24.20
CA ASP A 168 21.03 7.62 23.51
C ASP A 168 21.29 8.80 22.54
N PRO A 169 21.76 9.94 23.05
CA PRO A 169 22.22 11.07 22.23
C PRO A 169 23.42 10.73 21.33
N GLN A 170 24.26 9.73 21.69
CA GLN A 170 25.47 9.40 20.92
C GLN A 170 25.14 8.53 19.71
N GLY A 171 24.32 7.50 19.88
CA GLY A 171 23.72 6.74 18.79
C GLY A 171 22.85 7.62 17.90
N THR A 172 22.17 8.62 18.46
CA THR A 172 21.41 9.62 17.69
C THR A 172 22.31 10.50 16.80
N ALA A 173 23.44 11.00 17.31
CA ALA A 173 24.42 11.72 16.49
C ALA A 173 25.04 10.82 15.40
N ALA A 174 25.32 9.56 15.73
CA ALA A 174 25.79 8.56 14.76
C ALA A 174 24.74 8.25 13.68
N ALA A 175 23.44 8.25 14.03
CA ALA A 175 22.34 8.10 13.09
C ALA A 175 22.34 9.23 12.05
N VAL A 176 22.37 10.48 12.50
CA VAL A 176 22.43 11.67 11.64
C VAL A 176 23.66 11.61 10.72
N ARG A 177 24.85 11.24 11.26
CA ARG A 177 26.07 11.02 10.46
C ARG A 177 25.89 9.98 9.35
N SER A 178 25.26 8.84 9.66
CA SER A 178 25.05 7.74 8.68
C SER A 178 24.08 8.11 7.54
N VAL A 179 23.15 9.05 7.78
CA VAL A 179 22.25 9.58 6.73
C VAL A 179 23.03 10.34 5.66
N PHE A 180 24.11 11.03 6.04
CA PHE A 180 24.91 11.87 5.14
C PHE A 180 26.16 11.18 4.56
N GLU A 181 26.59 10.05 5.11
CA GLU A 181 27.72 9.25 4.61
C GLU A 181 27.65 8.92 3.09
N PRO A 182 26.49 8.56 2.50
CA PRO A 182 26.39 8.29 1.05
C PRO A 182 26.58 9.50 0.13
N TYR A 183 26.69 10.71 0.68
CA TYR A 183 26.86 11.96 -0.07
C TYR A 183 28.31 12.47 -0.09
N ASP A 184 29.26 11.69 0.46
CA ASP A 184 30.72 11.96 0.47
C ASP A 184 31.09 13.38 0.96
N LEU A 185 30.40 13.83 2.02
CA LEU A 185 30.63 15.15 2.60
C LEU A 185 31.99 15.20 3.35
N PRO A 186 32.78 16.28 3.22
CA PRO A 186 34.00 16.47 3.98
C PRO A 186 33.73 16.35 5.49
N LYS A 187 34.56 15.58 6.22
CA LYS A 187 34.31 15.22 7.63
C LYS A 187 33.96 16.42 8.50
N ALA A 188 34.76 17.49 8.46
CA ALA A 188 34.50 18.71 9.22
C ALA A 188 33.15 19.40 8.90
N THR A 189 32.64 19.27 7.68
CA THR A 189 31.30 19.75 7.29
C THR A 189 30.21 18.81 7.80
N LEU A 190 30.43 17.49 7.73
CA LEU A 190 29.49 16.50 8.25
C LEU A 190 29.38 16.55 9.78
N ASP A 191 30.50 16.75 10.49
CA ASP A 191 30.54 16.86 11.95
C ASP A 191 29.72 18.09 12.40
N GLY A 192 30.02 19.28 11.85
CA GLY A 192 29.26 20.49 12.18
C GLY A 192 27.79 20.48 11.71
N LEU A 193 27.46 19.76 10.63
CA LEU A 193 26.08 19.53 10.21
C LEU A 193 25.35 18.60 11.19
N THR A 194 26.03 17.57 11.69
CA THR A 194 25.50 16.63 12.69
C THR A 194 25.19 17.38 13.98
N ASP A 195 26.15 18.14 14.51
CA ASP A 195 25.96 18.95 15.72
C ASP A 195 24.77 19.92 15.59
N HIS A 196 24.61 20.57 14.43
CA HIS A 196 23.53 21.52 14.19
C HIS A 196 22.14 20.85 14.07
N ILE A 197 22.06 19.66 13.49
CA ILE A 197 20.82 18.88 13.39
C ILE A 197 20.46 18.26 14.76
N THR A 198 21.43 17.71 15.48
CA THR A 198 21.22 17.15 16.83
C THR A 198 20.86 18.23 17.86
N ALA A 199 21.30 19.48 17.67
CA ALA A 199 20.84 20.63 18.46
C ALA A 199 19.48 21.22 18.02
N SER A 200 18.85 20.70 16.96
CA SER A 200 17.60 21.25 16.41
C SER A 200 16.35 20.70 17.10
N PRO A 201 15.29 21.51 17.30
CA PRO A 201 14.06 21.07 17.96
C PRO A 201 13.17 20.15 17.10
N ASP A 202 13.43 20.02 15.79
CA ASP A 202 12.78 19.04 14.89
C ASP A 202 13.67 17.80 14.65
N LEU A 203 14.60 17.47 15.56
CA LEU A 203 15.45 16.28 15.43
C LEU A 203 14.62 15.00 15.27
N ALA A 204 13.52 14.85 16.02
CA ALA A 204 12.62 13.70 15.89
C ALA A 204 11.95 13.66 14.51
N GLY A 205 11.42 14.79 14.03
CA GLY A 205 10.83 14.86 12.69
C GLY A 205 11.87 14.68 11.58
N PHE A 206 13.11 15.13 11.76
CA PHE A 206 14.22 14.80 10.86
C PHE A 206 14.47 13.29 10.86
N LEU A 207 14.67 12.68 12.03
CA LEU A 207 14.92 11.25 12.16
C LEU A 207 13.80 10.46 11.49
N MET A 208 12.52 10.68 11.83
CA MET A 208 11.39 9.96 11.21
C MET A 208 11.38 10.04 9.67
N LYS A 209 11.78 11.17 9.07
CA LYS A 209 11.89 11.33 7.60
C LYS A 209 13.05 10.53 6.98
N PHE A 210 14.11 10.23 7.74
CA PHE A 210 15.31 9.52 7.27
C PHE A 210 15.51 8.11 7.88
N GLN A 211 14.73 7.72 8.90
CA GLN A 211 14.82 6.45 9.65
C GLN A 211 14.61 5.21 8.77
N ARG A 212 13.97 5.41 7.60
CA ARG A 212 13.85 4.49 6.45
C ARG A 212 15.14 3.72 6.10
N LYS A 213 16.32 4.20 6.48
CA LYS A 213 17.61 3.52 6.24
C LYS A 213 18.37 3.12 7.52
N PHE A 214 17.87 3.49 8.71
CA PHE A 214 18.68 3.50 9.94
C PHE A 214 18.79 2.13 10.63
N PHE A 215 17.72 1.33 10.67
CA PHE A 215 17.75 0.04 11.41
C PHE A 215 18.43 -1.11 10.64
N PHE A 216 19.24 -0.81 9.62
CA PHE A 216 20.05 -1.80 8.89
C PHE A 216 21.33 -2.16 9.68
N SER A 217 21.16 -2.74 10.87
CA SER A 217 22.27 -3.40 11.56
C SER A 217 22.55 -4.75 10.88
N PRO A 218 23.73 -4.99 10.28
CA PRO A 218 24.02 -6.21 9.52
C PRO A 218 24.17 -7.48 10.38
N LEU A 219 23.80 -7.42 11.66
CA LEU A 219 23.91 -8.52 12.63
C LEU A 219 22.60 -9.27 12.87
N LEU A 220 21.45 -8.80 12.37
CA LEU A 220 20.15 -9.49 12.50
C LEU A 220 19.74 -10.22 11.21
N SER A 221 19.19 -11.43 11.39
CA SER A 221 18.94 -12.40 10.33
C SER A 221 17.81 -11.97 9.37
N PRO A 222 17.94 -12.21 8.04
CA PRO A 222 16.98 -11.75 7.03
C PRO A 222 15.55 -12.29 7.18
N ALA A 223 15.32 -13.31 8.04
CA ALA A 223 13.97 -13.78 8.35
C ALA A 223 13.09 -12.76 9.12
N PHE A 224 13.69 -11.72 9.73
CA PHE A 224 12.94 -10.64 10.42
C PHE A 224 12.59 -9.46 9.48
N PHE A 225 13.15 -9.44 8.26
CA PHE A 225 13.10 -8.32 7.31
C PHE A 225 11.68 -7.96 6.81
N PHE A 226 10.76 -8.91 6.80
CA PHE A 226 9.48 -8.78 6.11
C PHE A 226 8.37 -8.06 6.90
N TYR A 227 8.50 -7.90 8.23
CA TYR A 227 7.35 -7.60 9.10
C TYR A 227 7.18 -6.13 9.52
N TYR A 228 8.05 -5.22 9.07
CA TYR A 228 8.04 -3.81 9.51
C TYR A 228 8.22 -2.80 8.36
N TYR A 229 7.65 -3.11 7.19
CA TYR A 229 7.35 -2.09 6.18
C TYR A 229 6.11 -1.31 6.64
N LEU A 230 6.28 -0.03 6.97
CA LEU A 230 5.17 0.87 7.25
C LEU A 230 5.48 2.28 6.73
N ASP A 231 4.77 2.70 5.69
CA ASP A 231 4.87 4.04 5.10
C ASP A 231 4.15 5.07 5.98
N CYS A 232 4.80 5.46 7.07
CA CYS A 232 4.39 6.55 7.96
C CYS A 232 4.60 7.95 7.31
N GLU A 233 4.04 8.16 6.12
CA GLU A 233 4.01 9.46 5.46
C GLU A 233 2.99 10.40 6.12
N ALA A 234 3.48 11.55 6.61
CA ALA A 234 2.76 12.80 6.88
C ALA A 234 1.48 12.73 7.75
N GLU A 235 1.63 13.09 9.04
CA GLU A 235 0.60 13.47 10.03
C GLU A 235 -0.87 13.44 9.53
N PRO A 236 -1.53 12.28 9.63
CA PRO A 236 -2.91 12.12 9.19
C PRO A 236 -3.88 12.62 10.27
N SER A 237 -4.30 13.88 10.15
CA SER A 237 -5.33 14.46 11.03
C SER A 237 -6.63 13.62 11.00
N SER A 238 -7.26 13.41 12.16
CA SER A 238 -8.34 12.41 12.32
C SER A 238 -9.57 12.62 11.43
N SER A 239 -9.81 13.84 10.93
CA SER A 239 -10.85 14.15 9.94
C SER A 239 -10.49 13.69 8.53
N ARG A 240 -9.19 13.62 8.19
CA ARG A 240 -8.67 13.12 6.90
C ARG A 240 -8.92 11.63 6.73
N ALA A 241 -8.81 10.83 7.79
CA ALA A 241 -9.11 9.40 7.75
C ALA A 241 -10.57 9.12 7.34
N PHE A 242 -11.53 9.91 7.85
CA PHE A 242 -12.93 9.79 7.43
C PHE A 242 -13.14 10.18 5.97
N LEU A 243 -12.48 11.24 5.50
CA LEU A 243 -12.52 11.65 4.09
C LEU A 243 -11.93 10.57 3.16
N SER A 244 -10.84 9.91 3.55
CA SER A 244 -10.24 8.80 2.81
C SER A 244 -11.23 7.63 2.63
N GLY A 245 -11.76 7.11 3.73
CA GLY A 245 -12.77 6.04 3.70
C GLY A 245 -14.04 6.40 2.93
N LEU A 246 -14.54 7.63 3.07
CA LEU A 246 -15.69 8.13 2.30
C LEU A 246 -15.38 8.22 0.79
N THR A 247 -14.17 8.60 0.42
CA THR A 247 -13.74 8.74 -0.98
C THR A 247 -13.61 7.38 -1.66
N ILE A 248 -13.01 6.39 -0.98
CA ILE A 248 -12.95 5.00 -1.44
C ILE A 248 -14.36 4.41 -1.59
N ALA A 249 -15.23 4.58 -0.58
CA ALA A 249 -16.60 4.09 -0.62
C ALA A 249 -17.42 4.68 -1.78
N MET A 250 -17.30 5.98 -2.02
CA MET A 250 -17.98 6.66 -3.13
C MET A 250 -17.40 6.28 -4.49
N GLY A 251 -16.08 6.12 -4.61
CA GLY A 251 -15.44 5.62 -5.82
C GLY A 251 -15.94 4.23 -6.21
N TYR A 252 -15.98 3.32 -5.23
CA TYR A 252 -16.48 1.95 -5.43
C TYR A 252 -17.98 1.93 -5.74
N PHE A 253 -18.80 2.68 -4.99
CA PHE A 253 -20.24 2.75 -5.23
C PHE A 253 -20.59 3.31 -6.61
N LEU A 254 -19.90 4.38 -7.06
CA LEU A 254 -20.14 4.98 -8.37
C LEU A 254 -19.62 4.09 -9.51
N GLY A 255 -18.44 3.49 -9.35
CA GLY A 255 -17.90 2.53 -10.32
C GLY A 255 -18.81 1.31 -10.50
N GLY A 256 -19.29 0.72 -9.39
CA GLY A 256 -20.12 -0.48 -9.40
C GLY A 256 -21.59 -0.25 -9.76
N LEU A 257 -22.04 1.00 -9.79
CA LEU A 257 -23.35 1.34 -10.34
C LEU A 257 -23.37 1.24 -11.88
N LEU A 258 -22.27 1.56 -12.57
CA LEU A 258 -22.18 1.49 -14.04
C LEU A 258 -22.58 0.12 -14.65
N PRO A 259 -22.05 -1.04 -14.20
CA PRO A 259 -22.44 -2.33 -14.77
C PRO A 259 -23.91 -2.67 -14.52
N LEU A 260 -24.50 -2.13 -13.45
CA LEU A 260 -25.90 -2.37 -13.05
C LEU A 260 -26.91 -1.52 -13.86
N LEU A 261 -26.56 -0.30 -14.26
CA LEU A 261 -27.48 0.62 -14.95
C LEU A 261 -28.20 0.00 -16.16
N PRO A 262 -27.55 -0.74 -17.08
CA PRO A 262 -28.24 -1.38 -18.20
C PRO A 262 -29.29 -2.41 -17.79
N TYR A 263 -29.08 -3.18 -16.72
CA TYR A 263 -30.07 -4.13 -16.20
C TYR A 263 -31.28 -3.44 -15.55
N LEU A 264 -31.13 -2.17 -15.12
CA LEU A 264 -32.23 -1.35 -14.61
C LEU A 264 -33.04 -0.68 -15.73
N CYS A 265 -32.40 -0.36 -16.86
CA CYS A 265 -33.03 0.35 -17.99
C CYS A 265 -33.62 -0.57 -19.07
N VAL A 266 -33.06 -1.77 -19.29
CA VAL A 266 -33.55 -2.71 -20.30
C VAL A 266 -34.76 -3.48 -19.77
N PRO A 267 -35.82 -3.71 -20.58
CA PRO A 267 -36.97 -4.53 -20.18
C PRO A 267 -36.53 -5.94 -19.73
N ARG A 268 -37.05 -6.39 -18.58
CA ARG A 268 -36.66 -7.66 -17.92
C ARG A 268 -36.73 -8.92 -18.78
N ASN A 269 -37.45 -8.86 -19.90
CA ASN A 269 -37.68 -9.94 -20.84
C ASN A 269 -36.44 -10.24 -21.73
N ASP A 270 -35.47 -9.33 -21.81
CA ASP A 270 -34.29 -9.46 -22.66
C ASP A 270 -32.99 -9.23 -21.85
N LEU A 271 -32.54 -10.29 -21.19
CA LEU A 271 -31.27 -10.30 -20.46
C LEU A 271 -30.06 -10.21 -21.39
N ALA A 272 -30.16 -10.71 -22.61
CA ALA A 272 -29.03 -10.75 -23.55
C ALA A 272 -28.65 -9.35 -24.01
N THR A 273 -29.64 -8.51 -24.35
CA THR A 273 -29.43 -7.09 -24.64
C THR A 273 -28.95 -6.32 -23.41
N GLY A 274 -29.50 -6.59 -22.22
CA GLY A 274 -29.05 -5.98 -20.96
C GLY A 274 -27.56 -6.27 -20.65
N PHE A 275 -27.16 -7.54 -20.76
CA PHE A 275 -25.77 -7.98 -20.62
C PHE A 275 -24.86 -7.37 -21.69
N ALA A 276 -25.25 -7.39 -22.96
CA ALA A 276 -24.43 -6.86 -24.05
C ALA A 276 -24.17 -5.34 -23.90
N ILE A 277 -25.18 -4.57 -23.48
CA ILE A 277 -25.02 -3.14 -23.17
C ILE A 277 -24.15 -2.94 -21.93
N SER A 278 -24.28 -3.77 -20.89
CA SER A 278 -23.39 -3.74 -19.71
C SER A 278 -21.93 -3.98 -20.09
N VAL A 279 -21.63 -5.03 -20.87
CA VAL A 279 -20.27 -5.29 -21.38
C VAL A 279 -19.73 -4.14 -22.21
N ALA A 280 -20.54 -3.53 -23.09
CA ALA A 280 -20.11 -2.39 -23.90
C ALA A 280 -19.82 -1.12 -23.07
N VAL A 281 -20.70 -0.79 -22.11
CA VAL A 281 -20.50 0.33 -21.17
C VAL A 281 -19.23 0.10 -20.33
N MET A 282 -19.03 -1.13 -19.83
CA MET A 282 -17.88 -1.45 -18.99
C MET A 282 -16.56 -1.50 -19.74
N ALA A 283 -16.54 -1.97 -20.98
CA ALA A 283 -15.35 -1.87 -21.84
C ALA A 283 -14.92 -0.41 -22.04
N VAL A 284 -15.87 0.49 -22.31
CA VAL A 284 -15.59 1.94 -22.43
C VAL A 284 -15.16 2.54 -21.08
N ALA A 285 -15.80 2.17 -19.98
CA ALA A 285 -15.49 2.69 -18.65
C ALA A 285 -14.10 2.25 -18.15
N LEU A 286 -13.78 0.95 -18.21
CA LEU A 286 -12.47 0.40 -17.84
C LEU A 286 -11.35 1.00 -18.70
N PHE A 287 -11.56 1.12 -20.02
CA PHE A 287 -10.59 1.74 -20.92
C PHE A 287 -10.35 3.22 -20.57
N SER A 288 -11.42 3.99 -20.39
CA SER A 288 -11.33 5.43 -20.07
C SER A 288 -10.68 5.68 -18.72
N PHE A 289 -10.97 4.83 -17.73
CA PHE A 289 -10.38 4.89 -16.41
C PHE A 289 -8.89 4.50 -16.42
N GLY A 290 -8.52 3.39 -17.05
CA GLY A 290 -7.11 2.98 -17.19
C GLY A 290 -6.29 4.02 -17.94
N TYR A 291 -6.83 4.56 -19.04
CA TYR A 291 -6.22 5.67 -19.78
C TYR A 291 -6.02 6.92 -18.89
N ALA A 292 -7.04 7.30 -18.11
CA ALA A 292 -6.96 8.43 -17.19
C ALA A 292 -5.91 8.20 -16.08
N LYS A 293 -5.93 7.04 -15.40
CA LYS A 293 -4.96 6.66 -14.35
C LYS A 293 -3.52 6.81 -14.88
N THR A 294 -3.22 6.20 -16.02
CA THR A 294 -1.87 6.26 -16.61
C THR A 294 -1.50 7.66 -17.10
N CYS A 295 -2.44 8.45 -17.65
CA CYS A 295 -2.15 9.83 -18.05
C CYS A 295 -1.96 10.80 -16.88
N MET A 296 -2.49 10.49 -15.69
CA MET A 296 -2.20 11.26 -14.47
C MET A 296 -0.77 11.04 -13.97
N VAL A 297 -0.19 9.84 -14.17
CA VAL A 297 1.20 9.52 -13.81
C VAL A 297 2.18 9.92 -14.92
N CYS A 298 1.96 9.49 -16.17
CA CYS A 298 2.85 9.72 -17.32
C CYS A 298 2.68 11.11 -17.98
N GLY A 299 1.77 11.93 -17.46
CA GLY A 299 1.48 13.28 -17.94
C GLY A 299 0.63 13.32 -19.23
N TRP A 300 -0.09 14.43 -19.41
CA TRP A 300 -1.08 14.60 -20.48
C TRP A 300 -0.51 15.01 -21.86
N ARG A 301 0.81 15.15 -22.01
CA ARG A 301 1.44 15.74 -23.21
C ARG A 301 2.64 14.96 -23.71
N GLY A 302 2.41 14.13 -24.72
CA GLY A 302 3.46 13.51 -25.52
C GLY A 302 2.97 12.24 -26.23
N PRO A 303 3.53 11.87 -27.40
CA PRO A 303 3.14 10.65 -28.09
C PRO A 303 3.47 9.38 -27.29
N ARG A 304 4.49 9.43 -26.42
CA ARG A 304 4.82 8.36 -25.47
C ARG A 304 3.74 8.20 -24.40
N SER A 305 3.35 9.29 -23.72
CA SER A 305 2.32 9.26 -22.68
C SER A 305 0.96 8.83 -23.23
N VAL A 306 0.59 9.23 -24.45
CA VAL A 306 -0.63 8.72 -25.12
C VAL A 306 -0.52 7.21 -25.37
N ARG A 307 0.61 6.70 -25.88
CA ARG A 307 0.81 5.25 -26.06
C ARG A 307 0.72 4.49 -24.72
N GLN A 308 1.30 5.03 -23.65
CA GLN A 308 1.20 4.45 -22.30
C GLN A 308 -0.26 4.46 -21.79
N GLY A 309 -0.99 5.56 -21.97
CA GLY A 309 -2.42 5.65 -21.64
C GLY A 309 -3.27 4.61 -22.40
N LEU A 310 -3.02 4.41 -23.70
CA LEU A 310 -3.70 3.38 -24.48
C LEU A 310 -3.41 1.96 -23.97
N VAL A 311 -2.17 1.69 -23.55
CA VAL A 311 -1.79 0.40 -22.96
C VAL A 311 -2.45 0.19 -21.60
N GLY A 312 -2.42 1.17 -20.68
CA GLY A 312 -3.08 1.08 -19.38
C GLY A 312 -4.61 0.94 -19.48
N GLY A 313 -5.24 1.65 -20.43
CA GLY A 313 -6.65 1.46 -20.77
C GLY A 313 -6.96 0.05 -21.27
N LEU A 314 -6.13 -0.50 -22.17
CA LEU A 314 -6.30 -1.86 -22.68
C LEU A 314 -6.08 -2.92 -21.59
N GLN A 315 -5.04 -2.77 -20.76
CA GLN A 315 -4.75 -3.64 -19.61
C GLN A 315 -5.94 -3.71 -18.66
N MET A 316 -6.56 -2.56 -18.33
CA MET A 316 -7.72 -2.51 -17.45
C MET A 316 -8.95 -3.23 -18.03
N VAL A 317 -9.15 -3.15 -19.37
CA VAL A 317 -10.20 -3.93 -20.06
C VAL A 317 -9.89 -5.42 -20.05
N VAL A 318 -8.64 -5.83 -20.25
CA VAL A 318 -8.22 -7.25 -20.20
C VAL A 318 -8.40 -7.83 -18.79
N VAL A 319 -7.98 -7.11 -17.75
CA VAL A 319 -8.15 -7.55 -16.35
C VAL A 319 -9.63 -7.64 -15.96
N GLY A 320 -10.43 -6.62 -16.25
CA GLY A 320 -11.88 -6.66 -15.98
C GLY A 320 -12.61 -7.74 -16.79
N GLY A 321 -12.21 -7.96 -18.03
CA GLY A 321 -12.71 -9.04 -18.88
C GLY A 321 -12.35 -10.43 -18.36
N ALA A 322 -11.11 -10.63 -17.90
CA ALA A 322 -10.65 -11.88 -17.30
C ALA A 322 -11.36 -12.19 -15.97
N ALA A 323 -11.59 -11.17 -15.13
CA ALA A 323 -12.38 -11.31 -13.90
C ALA A 323 -13.83 -11.73 -14.21
N ALA A 324 -14.49 -11.04 -15.16
CA ALA A 324 -15.86 -11.37 -15.57
C ALA A 324 -15.96 -12.77 -16.23
N ALA A 325 -15.00 -13.15 -17.07
CA ALA A 325 -14.92 -14.49 -17.66
C ALA A 325 -14.74 -15.58 -16.59
N SER A 326 -13.89 -15.32 -15.58
CA SER A 326 -13.65 -16.25 -14.47
C SER A 326 -14.91 -16.43 -13.60
N ALA A 327 -15.62 -15.35 -13.30
CA ALA A 327 -16.89 -15.40 -12.57
C ALA A 327 -17.99 -16.14 -13.36
N MET A 328 -18.12 -15.86 -14.67
CA MET A 328 -19.05 -16.58 -15.56
C MET A 328 -18.72 -18.07 -15.67
N LEU A 329 -17.44 -18.43 -15.75
CA LEU A 329 -17.00 -19.83 -15.79
C LEU A 329 -17.34 -20.54 -14.48
N LEU A 330 -17.04 -19.93 -13.33
CA LEU A 330 -17.33 -20.50 -12.02
C LEU A 330 -18.83 -20.74 -11.83
N VAL A 331 -19.69 -19.76 -12.13
CA VAL A 331 -21.14 -19.90 -11.99
C VAL A 331 -21.70 -20.99 -12.93
N LYS A 332 -21.22 -21.06 -14.18
CA LYS A 332 -21.61 -22.12 -15.12
C LYS A 332 -21.20 -23.52 -14.67
N LEU A 333 -19.99 -23.67 -14.10
CA LEU A 333 -19.54 -24.95 -13.54
C LEU A 333 -20.42 -25.39 -12.37
N PHE A 334 -20.71 -24.50 -11.41
CA PHE A 334 -21.60 -24.84 -10.29
C PHE A 334 -23.02 -25.20 -10.71
N ASN A 335 -23.61 -24.48 -11.69
CA ASN A 335 -24.93 -24.85 -12.24
C ASN A 335 -24.89 -26.24 -12.89
N SER A 336 -23.84 -26.52 -13.68
CA SER A 336 -23.66 -27.82 -14.34
C SER A 336 -23.52 -29.00 -13.37
N PHE A 337 -22.99 -28.77 -12.16
CA PHE A 337 -22.99 -29.78 -11.10
C PHE A 337 -24.38 -29.94 -10.46
N SER A 338 -25.10 -28.84 -10.21
CA SER A 338 -26.45 -28.89 -9.62
C SER A 338 -27.48 -29.59 -10.51
N ASP A 339 -27.39 -29.43 -11.83
CA ASP A 339 -28.26 -30.15 -12.79
C ASP A 339 -27.94 -31.65 -12.89
N GLY A 340 -26.75 -32.09 -12.44
CA GLY A 340 -26.28 -33.48 -12.54
C GLY A 340 -26.82 -34.43 -11.46
N ASP A 341 -27.26 -33.90 -10.31
CA ASP A 341 -27.67 -34.69 -9.13
C ASP A 341 -29.18 -35.04 -9.09
N VAL A 342 -29.90 -34.85 -10.21
CA VAL A 342 -31.35 -35.10 -10.29
C VAL A 342 -31.66 -36.42 -11.02
N PRO A 343 -31.81 -37.56 -10.31
CA PRO A 343 -32.42 -38.74 -10.90
C PRO A 343 -33.90 -38.43 -11.22
N GLY A 344 -34.24 -38.44 -12.51
CA GLY A 344 -35.59 -38.12 -12.98
C GLY A 344 -36.67 -39.05 -12.40
N PRO A 345 -37.92 -38.58 -12.25
CA PRO A 345 -38.99 -39.35 -11.63
C PRO A 345 -39.26 -40.64 -12.42
N SER A 346 -39.15 -41.78 -11.73
CA SER A 346 -39.48 -43.10 -12.29
C SER A 346 -40.97 -43.16 -12.64
N SER A 347 -41.29 -43.20 -13.93
CA SER A 347 -42.65 -43.36 -14.43
C SER A 347 -43.23 -44.73 -14.06
N VAL A 348 -44.35 -44.72 -13.34
CA VAL A 348 -45.24 -45.86 -13.05
C VAL A 348 -46.68 -45.37 -13.18
#